data_AF-A0A1B8DNX2-F1
#
_entry.id   AF-A0A1B8DNX2-F1
#
_cell.length_a   1.000
_cell.length_b   1.000
_cell.length_c   1.000
_cell.angle_alpha   90.00
_cell.angle_beta   90.00
_cell.angle_gamma   90.00
#
_symmetry.space_group_name_H-M   'P 1'
#
loop_
_entity.id
_entity.type
_entity.pdbx_description
1 polymer ?
#
loop_
_entity_poly.entity_id
_entity_poly.type
_entity_poly.pdbx_seq_one_letter_code
_entity_poly.pdbx_strand_id
1 'polypeptide(L)'
;MDKENGHREISVGMLPSGSSVVFNESTYFLRHSPETALPLPTEVRAHQRPGQYGPIQFESLNLLVKYGKEITIAEGQCLWALRRFLPSQVPVPEIYGWCEDNGEVFVYMELVKGVTLEKIWGSLLKQEREVVCDQLRAMLLALRNLQQDTQDQFLGHINRQPLLDIVFTGDTKPSAGPFASVKEFHDWLSYLTK
;
A
#
# COMPACT_ATOMS: atom_id res chain seq x y z
N MET A 1 16.95 -26.65 -15.69
CA MET A 1 16.90 -25.19 -15.83
C MET A 1 16.07 -24.70 -14.67
N ASP A 2 16.74 -24.51 -13.55
CA ASP A 2 16.13 -24.28 -12.25
C ASP A 2 15.42 -22.94 -12.25
N LYS A 3 14.09 -22.99 -12.16
CA LYS A 3 13.31 -21.79 -11.85
C LYS A 3 13.51 -21.52 -10.38
N GLU A 4 14.40 -20.59 -10.10
CA GLU A 4 14.54 -19.85 -8.85
C GLU A 4 13.14 -19.61 -8.26
N ASN A 5 12.77 -20.42 -7.27
CA ASN A 5 11.54 -20.26 -6.51
C ASN A 5 11.81 -19.10 -5.54
N GLY A 6 11.90 -17.89 -6.09
CA GLY A 6 12.19 -16.67 -5.34
C GLY A 6 11.26 -16.60 -4.14
N HIS A 7 11.85 -16.45 -2.95
CA HIS A 7 11.15 -16.47 -1.67
C HIS A 7 9.87 -15.63 -1.72
N ARG A 8 8.70 -16.30 -1.69
CA ARG A 8 7.37 -15.65 -1.64
C ARG A 8 6.93 -15.37 -0.19
N GLU A 9 7.90 -15.34 0.70
CA GLU A 9 7.71 -15.27 2.14
C GLU A 9 8.03 -13.85 2.58
N ILE A 10 7.06 -13.20 3.21
CA ILE A 10 7.18 -11.84 3.75
C ILE A 10 7.31 -11.98 5.27
N SER A 11 8.42 -11.46 5.80
CA SER A 11 8.59 -11.29 7.25
C SER A 11 8.66 -9.81 7.60
N VAL A 12 8.18 -9.45 8.80
CA VAL A 12 8.14 -8.06 9.28
C VAL A 12 9.54 -7.43 9.30
N GLY A 13 10.56 -8.23 9.63
CA GLY A 13 11.96 -7.77 9.68
C GLY A 13 12.56 -7.36 8.32
N MET A 14 11.94 -7.74 7.20
CA MET A 14 12.37 -7.32 5.86
C MET A 14 11.80 -5.96 5.45
N LEU A 15 10.76 -5.48 6.13
CA LEU A 15 10.10 -4.25 5.77
C LEU A 15 10.97 -3.04 6.17
N PRO A 16 11.04 -1.99 5.34
CA PRO A 16 11.65 -0.74 5.76
C PRO A 16 10.89 -0.21 6.98
N SER A 17 11.62 0.28 7.97
CA SER A 17 11.08 0.71 9.27
C SER A 17 11.50 2.15 9.58
N GLY A 18 10.79 2.77 10.52
CA GLY A 18 11.01 4.16 10.91
C GLY A 18 9.90 5.09 10.43
N SER A 19 9.72 6.18 11.17
CA SER A 19 8.71 7.21 10.90
C SER A 19 9.06 8.12 9.72
N SER A 20 10.27 8.02 9.17
CA SER A 20 10.70 8.73 7.97
C SER A 20 11.71 7.89 7.19
N VAL A 21 11.41 7.61 5.93
CA VAL A 21 12.23 6.78 5.03
C VAL A 21 12.20 7.38 3.64
N VAL A 22 13.37 7.45 2.99
CA VAL A 22 13.52 7.87 1.59
C VAL A 22 14.29 6.79 0.85
N PHE A 23 13.74 6.31 -0.26
CA PHE A 23 14.36 5.30 -1.12
C PHE A 23 15.16 6.01 -2.23
N ASN A 24 16.42 6.31 -1.95
CA ASN A 24 17.32 7.03 -2.88
C ASN A 24 17.59 6.23 -4.18
N GLU A 25 17.40 4.92 -4.14
CA GLU A 25 17.48 4.03 -5.30
C GLU A 25 16.23 4.02 -6.18
N SER A 26 15.16 4.71 -5.77
CA SER A 26 13.90 4.70 -6.50
C SER A 26 13.98 5.45 -7.84
N THR A 27 13.06 5.14 -8.75
CA THR A 27 13.01 5.78 -10.07
C THR A 27 12.79 7.29 -10.01
N TYR A 28 12.33 7.83 -8.89
CA TYR A 28 12.26 9.28 -8.66
C TYR A 28 13.65 9.92 -8.77
N PHE A 29 14.60 9.48 -7.94
CA PHE A 29 15.95 10.05 -7.88
C PHE A 29 16.83 9.65 -9.07
N LEU A 30 16.45 8.60 -9.81
CA LEU A 30 17.09 8.27 -11.09
C LEU A 30 16.67 9.22 -12.23
N ARG A 31 15.45 9.77 -12.16
CA ARG A 31 14.89 10.65 -13.19
C ARG A 31 15.15 12.13 -12.91
N HIS A 32 15.32 12.48 -11.64
CA HIS A 32 15.57 13.85 -11.19
C HIS A 32 17.02 14.02 -10.74
N SER A 33 17.44 15.25 -10.49
CA SER A 33 18.77 15.51 -9.93
C SER A 33 18.87 14.85 -8.55
N PRO A 34 20.05 14.33 -8.12
CA PRO A 34 20.25 13.86 -6.74
C PRO A 34 19.92 14.90 -5.67
N GLU A 35 19.92 16.20 -6.03
CA GLU A 35 19.53 17.30 -5.14
C GLU A 35 18.01 17.55 -5.09
N THR A 36 17.23 16.93 -5.98
CA THR A 36 15.78 17.06 -5.98
C THR A 36 15.19 16.22 -4.85
N ALA A 37 14.89 16.87 -3.73
CA ALA A 37 14.20 16.24 -2.62
C ALA A 37 12.74 15.90 -2.94
N LEU A 38 12.13 15.04 -2.14
CA LEU A 38 10.68 14.90 -2.08
C LEU A 38 10.08 16.19 -1.47
N PRO A 39 8.89 16.65 -1.91
CA PRO A 39 8.24 17.81 -1.32
C PRO A 39 8.06 17.65 0.19
N LEU A 40 8.29 18.71 0.95
CA LEU A 40 8.09 18.71 2.39
C LEU A 40 6.59 18.60 2.74
N PRO A 41 6.23 18.08 3.91
CA PRO A 41 4.84 18.05 4.39
C PRO A 41 4.13 19.41 4.31
N THR A 42 4.85 20.50 4.59
CA THR A 42 4.32 21.87 4.47
C THR A 42 3.99 22.25 3.02
N GLU A 43 4.84 21.86 2.07
CA GLU A 43 4.60 22.08 0.64
C GLU A 43 3.42 21.22 0.16
N VAL A 44 3.35 19.95 0.55
CA VAL A 44 2.23 19.06 0.23
C VAL A 44 0.90 19.65 0.71
N ARG A 45 0.85 20.12 1.96
CA ARG A 45 -0.36 20.77 2.51
C ARG A 45 -0.71 22.06 1.78
N ALA A 46 0.28 22.88 1.41
CA ALA A 46 0.06 24.11 0.65
C ALA A 46 -0.50 23.85 -0.77
N HIS A 47 -0.25 22.67 -1.34
CA HIS A 47 -0.81 22.26 -2.63
C HIS A 47 -2.25 21.76 -2.54
N GLN A 48 -2.77 21.45 -1.33
CA GLN A 48 -4.16 21.04 -1.16
C GLN A 48 -5.10 22.24 -1.33
N ARG A 49 -5.96 22.17 -2.35
CA ARG A 49 -6.96 23.22 -2.59
C ARG A 49 -8.14 23.09 -1.62
N PRO A 50 -8.81 24.20 -1.24
CA PRO A 50 -10.05 24.12 -0.46
C PRO A 50 -11.08 23.22 -1.15
N GLY A 51 -11.64 22.26 -0.42
CA GLY A 51 -12.59 21.28 -0.95
C GLY A 51 -11.99 20.15 -1.79
N GLN A 52 -10.65 20.10 -1.94
CA GLN A 52 -9.98 18.97 -2.57
C GLN A 52 -9.81 17.83 -1.57
N TYR A 53 -10.48 16.72 -1.86
CA TYR A 53 -10.31 15.47 -1.14
C TYR A 53 -9.44 14.51 -1.95
N GLY A 54 -8.65 13.69 -1.25
CA GLY A 54 -7.80 12.67 -1.87
C GLY A 54 -6.35 13.12 -2.09
N PRO A 55 -5.57 12.31 -2.84
CA PRO A 55 -4.13 12.50 -2.93
C PRO A 55 -3.72 13.78 -3.68
N ILE A 56 -2.56 14.32 -3.32
CA ILE A 56 -1.95 15.49 -3.97
C ILE A 56 -1.06 15.02 -5.11
N GLN A 57 -1.19 15.66 -6.27
CA GLN A 57 -0.43 15.30 -7.47
C GLN A 57 0.58 16.39 -7.81
N PHE A 58 1.81 15.98 -8.05
CA PHE A 58 2.90 16.79 -8.57
C PHE A 58 3.28 16.23 -9.94
N GLU A 59 2.52 16.58 -10.97
CA GLU A 59 2.66 16.01 -12.32
C GLU A 59 4.06 16.19 -12.91
N SER A 60 4.66 17.37 -12.70
CA SER A 60 6.03 17.68 -13.16
C SER A 60 7.09 16.78 -12.53
N LEU A 61 6.80 16.20 -11.36
CA LEU A 61 7.69 15.31 -10.63
C LEU A 61 7.34 13.83 -10.83
N ASN A 62 6.26 13.52 -11.58
CA ASN A 62 5.68 12.18 -11.67
C ASN A 62 5.39 11.58 -10.28
N LEU A 63 4.91 12.42 -9.36
CA LEU A 63 4.74 12.11 -7.95
C LEU A 63 3.28 12.30 -7.53
N LEU A 64 2.79 11.36 -6.73
CA LEU A 64 1.53 11.45 -6.00
C LEU A 64 1.84 11.28 -4.51
N VAL A 65 1.25 12.14 -3.68
CA VAL A 65 1.39 12.08 -2.22
C VAL A 65 0.03 11.80 -1.61
N LYS A 66 -0.08 10.68 -0.91
CA LYS A 66 -1.21 10.41 0.00
C LYS A 66 -0.82 10.90 1.37
N TYR A 67 -1.68 11.67 2.03
CA TYR A 67 -1.42 12.02 3.41
C TYR A 67 -2.69 12.24 4.23
N GLY A 68 -2.52 12.14 5.55
CA GLY A 68 -3.57 12.40 6.53
C GLY A 68 -3.39 11.54 7.78
N LYS A 69 -4.33 11.69 8.72
CA LYS A 69 -4.32 10.95 10.00
C LYS A 69 -4.67 9.48 9.85
N GLU A 70 -5.46 9.13 8.83
CA GLU A 70 -5.87 7.75 8.55
C GLU A 70 -4.90 6.99 7.64
N ILE A 71 -3.90 7.69 7.08
CA ILE A 71 -2.86 7.07 6.26
C ILE A 71 -1.82 6.45 7.18
N THR A 72 -1.31 5.27 6.83
CA THR A 72 -0.34 4.55 7.65
C THR A 72 0.90 4.17 6.88
N ILE A 73 2.02 4.02 7.60
CA ILE A 73 3.27 3.48 7.04
C ILE A 73 3.06 2.07 6.48
N ALA A 74 2.11 1.30 7.03
CA ALA A 74 1.76 -0.02 6.52
C ALA A 74 1.30 0.01 5.05
N GLU A 75 0.68 1.10 4.58
CA GLU A 75 0.34 1.26 3.16
C GLU A 75 1.61 1.33 2.28
N GLY A 76 2.58 2.15 2.68
CA GLY A 76 3.88 2.24 2.01
C GLY A 76 4.65 0.92 2.04
N GLN A 77 4.70 0.26 3.20
CA GLN A 77 5.33 -1.05 3.35
C GLN A 77 4.66 -2.13 2.49
N CYS A 78 3.33 -2.12 2.39
CA CYS A 78 2.58 -3.06 1.55
C CYS A 78 2.93 -2.89 0.07
N LEU A 79 2.89 -1.65 -0.45
CA LEU A 79 3.22 -1.38 -1.84
C LEU A 79 4.70 -1.67 -2.16
N TRP A 80 5.60 -1.31 -1.23
CA TRP A 80 7.03 -1.65 -1.33
C TRP A 80 7.24 -3.17 -1.42
N ALA A 81 6.59 -3.94 -0.55
CA ALA A 81 6.68 -5.40 -0.54
C ALA A 81 6.12 -6.00 -1.82
N LEU A 82 4.92 -5.59 -2.27
CA LEU A 82 4.31 -6.10 -3.50
C LEU A 82 5.21 -5.86 -4.72
N ARG A 83 5.82 -4.68 -4.83
CA ARG A 83 6.76 -4.38 -5.92
C ARG A 83 7.98 -5.28 -5.90
N ARG A 84 8.46 -5.67 -4.71
CA ARG A 84 9.66 -6.51 -4.54
C ARG A 84 9.38 -8.00 -4.76
N PHE A 85 8.26 -8.50 -4.25
CA PHE A 85 7.93 -9.92 -4.27
C PHE A 85 7.10 -10.35 -5.49
N LEU A 86 6.34 -9.45 -6.11
CA LEU A 86 5.49 -9.72 -7.28
C LEU A 86 5.69 -8.72 -8.45
N PRO A 87 6.94 -8.33 -8.81
CA PRO A 87 7.21 -7.22 -9.74
C PRO A 87 6.58 -7.37 -11.13
N SER A 88 6.37 -8.61 -11.60
CA SER A 88 5.83 -8.90 -12.94
C SER A 88 4.36 -9.34 -12.92
N GLN A 89 3.80 -9.56 -11.73
CA GLN A 89 2.48 -10.17 -11.56
C GLN A 89 1.45 -9.18 -11.02
N VAL A 90 1.86 -8.23 -10.19
CA VAL A 90 0.96 -7.25 -9.58
C VAL A 90 1.54 -5.84 -9.82
N PRO A 91 0.98 -5.08 -10.77
CA PRO A 91 1.42 -3.71 -11.00
C PRO A 91 1.00 -2.85 -9.80
N VAL A 92 1.99 -2.26 -9.14
CA VAL A 92 1.80 -1.31 -8.03
C VAL A 92 2.64 -0.06 -8.27
N PRO A 93 2.19 1.12 -7.82
CA PRO A 93 3.03 2.31 -7.79
C PRO A 93 4.32 2.06 -7.04
N GLU A 94 5.43 2.59 -7.54
CA GLU A 94 6.67 2.63 -6.77
C GLU A 94 6.54 3.56 -5.56
N ILE A 95 7.04 3.14 -4.41
CA ILE A 95 7.18 4.01 -3.24
C ILE A 95 8.53 4.71 -3.30
N TYR A 96 8.50 6.04 -3.20
CA TYR A 96 9.70 6.88 -3.14
C TYR A 96 10.12 7.19 -1.70
N GLY A 97 9.17 7.14 -0.77
CA GLY A 97 9.41 7.28 0.65
C GLY A 97 8.13 7.51 1.44
N TRP A 98 8.28 7.73 2.74
CA TRP A 98 7.23 8.23 3.62
C TRP A 98 7.80 9.04 4.76
N CYS A 99 6.97 9.88 5.39
CA CYS A 99 7.30 10.52 6.65
C CYS A 99 6.06 10.78 7.51
N GLU A 100 6.27 10.91 8.81
CA GLU A 100 5.30 11.43 9.77
C GLU A 100 5.58 12.90 10.08
N ASP A 101 4.54 13.71 10.09
CA ASP A 101 4.61 15.12 10.49
C ASP A 101 3.28 15.54 11.15
N ASN A 102 3.36 16.06 12.38
CA ASN A 102 2.20 16.55 13.14
C ASN A 102 1.04 15.55 13.28
N GLY A 103 1.35 14.25 13.42
CA GLY A 103 0.37 13.18 13.57
C GLY A 103 -0.32 12.77 12.25
N GLU A 104 0.20 13.21 11.11
CA GLU A 104 -0.21 12.75 9.79
C GLU A 104 0.93 11.98 9.13
N VAL A 105 0.59 10.92 8.39
CA VAL A 105 1.55 10.18 7.57
C VAL A 105 1.47 10.70 6.14
N PHE A 106 2.62 10.84 5.49
CA PHE A 106 2.77 11.18 4.08
C PHE A 106 3.43 10.00 3.37
N VAL A 107 2.77 9.45 2.35
CA VAL A 107 3.32 8.39 1.49
C VAL A 107 3.56 8.98 0.10
N TYR A 108 4.83 9.02 -0.31
CA TYR A 108 5.29 9.53 -1.59
C TYR A 108 5.43 8.37 -2.57
N MET A 109 4.66 8.40 -3.66
CA MET A 109 4.57 7.29 -4.60
C MET A 109 4.49 7.75 -6.06
N GLU A 110 4.77 6.84 -6.97
CA GLU A 110 4.66 7.06 -8.41
C GLU A 110 3.26 7.55 -8.80
N LEU A 111 3.21 8.64 -9.56
CA LEU A 111 1.99 9.05 -10.25
C LEU A 111 1.78 8.15 -11.48
N VAL A 112 0.95 7.12 -11.32
CA VAL A 112 0.60 6.21 -12.42
C VAL A 112 -0.31 6.92 -13.41
N LYS A 113 0.18 7.11 -14.64
CA LYS A 113 -0.61 7.70 -15.74
C LYS A 113 -1.57 6.66 -16.30
N GLY A 114 -2.86 6.99 -16.32
CA GLY A 114 -3.88 6.12 -16.87
C GLY A 114 -5.29 6.67 -16.70
N VAL A 115 -6.26 5.90 -17.19
CA VAL A 115 -7.69 6.13 -16.94
C VAL A 115 -8.18 5.07 -15.96
N THR A 116 -9.05 5.44 -15.03
CA THR A 116 -9.62 4.49 -14.09
C THR A 116 -10.53 3.51 -14.82
N LEU A 117 -10.56 2.27 -14.34
CA LEU A 117 -11.47 1.27 -14.88
C LEU A 117 -12.93 1.73 -14.76
N GLU A 118 -13.30 2.39 -13.66
CA GLU A 118 -14.62 3.00 -13.46
C GLU A 118 -15.03 3.91 -14.61
N LYS A 119 -14.13 4.78 -15.07
CA LYS A 119 -14.41 5.75 -16.13
C LYS A 119 -14.67 5.08 -17.49
N ILE A 120 -13.97 3.99 -17.79
CA ILE A 120 -14.03 3.34 -19.11
C ILE A 120 -14.88 2.08 -19.14
N TRP A 121 -15.29 1.53 -17.99
CA TRP A 121 -15.96 0.24 -17.90
C TRP A 121 -17.21 0.16 -18.79
N GLY A 122 -18.01 1.23 -18.80
CA GLY A 122 -19.22 1.34 -19.60
C GLY A 122 -18.96 1.30 -21.11
N SER A 123 -17.79 1.76 -21.56
CA SER A 123 -17.40 1.78 -22.98
C SER A 123 -16.68 0.53 -23.45
N LEU A 124 -16.19 -0.33 -22.54
CA LEU A 124 -15.50 -1.56 -22.92
C LEU A 124 -16.44 -2.57 -23.58
N LEU A 125 -15.99 -3.17 -24.67
CA LEU A 125 -16.61 -4.33 -25.30
C LEU A 125 -16.55 -5.54 -24.37
N LYS A 126 -17.42 -6.52 -24.60
CA LYS A 126 -17.47 -7.75 -23.80
C LYS A 126 -16.10 -8.45 -23.75
N GLN A 127 -15.44 -8.57 -24.89
CA GLN A 127 -14.12 -9.21 -25.01
C GLN A 127 -13.04 -8.45 -24.24
N GLU A 128 -13.09 -7.12 -24.23
CA GLU A 128 -12.15 -6.30 -23.45
C GLU A 128 -12.36 -6.45 -21.95
N ARG A 129 -13.62 -6.56 -21.51
CA ARG A 129 -13.95 -6.88 -20.11
C ARG A 129 -13.46 -8.26 -19.71
N GLU A 130 -13.56 -9.25 -20.59
CA GLU A 130 -13.01 -10.60 -20.37
C GLU A 130 -11.49 -10.55 -20.17
N VAL A 131 -10.77 -9.78 -20.99
CA VAL A 131 -9.31 -9.55 -20.83
C VAL A 131 -8.99 -8.90 -19.47
N VAL A 132 -9.73 -7.88 -19.05
CA VAL A 132 -9.54 -7.24 -17.73
C VAL A 132 -9.79 -8.24 -16.60
N CYS A 133 -10.84 -9.06 -16.68
CA CYS A 133 -11.13 -10.11 -15.70
C CYS A 133 -10.01 -11.15 -15.62
N ASP A 134 -9.43 -11.56 -16.76
CA ASP A 134 -8.31 -12.50 -16.78
C ASP A 134 -7.05 -11.90 -16.14
N GLN A 135 -6.76 -10.62 -16.38
CA GLN A 135 -5.66 -9.89 -15.74
C GLN A 135 -5.86 -9.81 -14.21
N LEU A 136 -7.05 -9.43 -13.75
CA LEU A 136 -7.38 -9.37 -12.33
C LEU A 136 -7.29 -10.75 -11.66
N ARG A 137 -7.74 -11.81 -12.34
CA ARG A 137 -7.62 -13.19 -11.85
C ARG A 137 -6.15 -13.56 -11.63
N ALA A 138 -5.27 -13.23 -12.58
CA ALA A 138 -3.85 -13.50 -12.45
C ALA A 138 -3.22 -12.76 -11.26
N MET A 139 -3.54 -11.47 -11.08
CA MET A 139 -3.08 -10.66 -9.96
C MET A 139 -3.56 -11.23 -8.61
N LEU A 140 -4.83 -11.58 -8.49
CA LEU A 140 -5.40 -12.18 -7.26
C LEU A 140 -4.77 -13.53 -6.93
N LEU A 141 -4.49 -14.37 -7.93
CA LEU A 141 -3.79 -15.64 -7.72
C LEU A 141 -2.35 -15.41 -7.24
N ALA A 142 -1.65 -14.40 -7.76
CA ALA A 142 -0.32 -14.05 -7.30
C ALA A 142 -0.33 -13.58 -5.84
N LEU A 143 -1.25 -12.67 -5.49
CA LEU A 143 -1.43 -12.18 -4.12
C LEU A 143 -1.75 -13.31 -3.14
N ARG A 144 -2.66 -14.23 -3.49
CA ARG A 144 -3.02 -15.38 -2.65
C ARG A 144 -1.88 -16.37 -2.42
N ASN A 145 -0.87 -16.36 -3.28
CA ASN A 145 0.30 -17.24 -3.16
C ASN A 145 1.43 -16.61 -2.33
N LEU A 146 1.33 -15.34 -1.92
CA LEU A 146 2.24 -14.76 -0.93
C LEU A 146 2.01 -15.44 0.42
N GLN A 147 3.10 -15.76 1.09
CA GLN A 147 3.10 -16.40 2.40
C GLN A 147 3.71 -15.44 3.42
N GLN A 148 3.23 -15.51 4.65
CA GLN A 148 3.94 -14.93 5.79
C GLN A 148 5.06 -15.86 6.22
N ASP A 149 6.00 -15.32 6.97
CA ASP A 149 6.99 -16.12 7.69
C ASP A 149 6.31 -17.24 8.48
N THR A 150 6.73 -18.48 8.22
CA THR A 150 6.16 -19.65 8.91
C THR A 150 6.35 -19.62 10.42
N GLN A 151 7.34 -18.87 10.92
CA GLN A 151 7.63 -18.71 12.34
C GLN A 151 6.93 -17.51 12.98
N ASP A 152 6.35 -16.59 12.20
CA ASP A 152 5.62 -15.41 12.68
C ASP A 152 4.33 -15.19 11.86
N GLN A 153 3.44 -16.18 11.90
CA GLN A 153 2.12 -16.06 11.29
C GLN A 153 1.15 -15.31 12.20
N PHE A 154 0.44 -14.34 11.64
CA PHE A 154 -0.57 -13.56 12.37
C PHE A 154 -1.67 -13.03 11.44
N LEU A 155 -2.76 -12.51 12.03
CA LEU A 155 -3.80 -11.76 11.35
C LEU A 155 -3.71 -10.29 11.76
N GLY A 156 -3.31 -9.43 10.82
CA GLY A 156 -3.06 -8.02 11.07
C GLY A 156 -2.50 -7.35 9.82
N HIS A 157 -1.96 -6.14 10.00
CA HIS A 157 -1.24 -5.42 8.96
C HIS A 157 0.08 -6.07 8.63
N ILE A 158 0.65 -5.76 7.46
CA ILE A 158 1.94 -6.30 7.03
C ILE A 158 3.07 -6.10 8.05
N ASN A 159 2.99 -5.07 8.90
CA ASN A 159 3.93 -4.75 9.97
C ASN A 159 3.44 -5.17 11.38
N ARG A 160 2.55 -6.16 11.46
CA ARG A 160 2.02 -6.72 12.72
C ARG A 160 1.21 -5.71 13.56
N GLN A 161 0.64 -4.69 12.91
CA GLN A 161 -0.30 -3.77 13.55
C GLN A 161 -1.76 -4.26 13.45
N PRO A 162 -2.68 -3.71 14.24
CA PRO A 162 -4.11 -4.08 14.21
C PRO A 162 -4.76 -3.80 12.86
N LEU A 163 -5.77 -4.58 12.49
CA LEU A 163 -6.55 -4.39 11.26
C LEU A 163 -7.23 -3.00 11.23
N LEU A 164 -7.22 -2.35 10.06
CA LEU A 164 -7.75 -0.99 9.88
C LEU A 164 -9.00 -0.90 8.99
N ASP A 165 -9.52 -2.03 8.52
CA ASP A 165 -10.79 -2.01 7.76
C ASP A 165 -11.90 -1.35 8.61
N ILE A 166 -12.80 -0.61 7.98
CA ILE A 166 -13.91 0.09 8.64
C ILE A 166 -14.82 -0.86 9.44
N VAL A 167 -14.84 -2.14 9.09
CA VAL A 167 -15.54 -3.17 9.87
C VAL A 167 -14.88 -3.38 11.25
N PHE A 168 -13.57 -3.17 11.34
CA PHE A 168 -12.75 -3.37 12.52
C PHE A 168 -12.44 -2.09 13.30
N THR A 169 -12.51 -0.93 12.65
CA THR A 169 -12.25 0.37 13.26
C THR A 169 -13.55 1.06 13.71
N GLY A 170 -13.47 1.84 14.79
CA GLY A 170 -14.59 2.58 15.37
C GLY A 170 -14.36 2.90 16.85
N ASP A 171 -14.83 4.06 17.31
CA ASP A 171 -14.50 4.62 18.64
C ASP A 171 -14.85 3.73 19.83
N THR A 172 -15.80 2.82 19.64
CA THR A 172 -16.30 1.92 20.69
C THR A 172 -15.70 0.52 20.64
N LYS A 173 -14.92 0.20 19.60
CA LYS A 173 -14.36 -1.14 19.40
C LYS A 173 -12.92 -1.19 19.94
N PRO A 174 -12.55 -2.22 20.72
CA PRO A 174 -11.14 -2.47 21.01
C PRO A 174 -10.36 -2.72 19.71
N SER A 175 -9.06 -2.42 19.75
CA SER A 175 -8.14 -2.69 18.64
C SER A 175 -8.27 -4.11 18.08
N ALA A 176 -8.32 -4.24 16.76
CA ALA A 176 -8.52 -5.50 16.06
C ALA A 176 -7.19 -6.21 15.76
N GLY A 177 -6.58 -6.80 16.78
CA GLY A 177 -5.35 -7.56 16.65
C GLY A 177 -4.08 -6.73 16.88
N PRO A 178 -2.91 -7.17 16.37
CA PRO A 178 -2.73 -8.39 15.58
C PRO A 178 -3.14 -9.65 16.37
N PHE A 179 -3.70 -10.65 15.68
CA PHE A 179 -4.08 -11.91 16.31
C PHE A 179 -3.07 -13.00 15.95
N ALA A 180 -2.64 -13.80 16.94
CA ALA A 180 -1.69 -14.89 16.71
C ALA A 180 -2.36 -16.11 16.04
N SER A 181 -3.70 -16.15 16.01
CA SER A 181 -4.44 -17.23 15.37
C SER A 181 -5.82 -16.80 14.89
N VAL A 182 -6.40 -17.59 13.98
CA VAL A 182 -7.80 -17.46 13.55
C VAL A 182 -8.77 -17.58 14.73
N LYS A 183 -8.43 -18.39 15.74
CA LYS A 183 -9.24 -18.53 16.96
C LYS A 183 -9.33 -17.21 17.72
N GLU A 184 -8.20 -16.55 17.97
CA GLU A 184 -8.18 -15.25 18.67
C GLU A 184 -8.97 -14.18 17.92
N PHE A 185 -8.86 -14.16 16.59
CA PHE A 185 -9.66 -13.27 15.75
C PHE A 185 -11.17 -13.55 15.91
N HIS A 186 -11.60 -14.81 15.87
CA HIS A 186 -13.01 -15.16 16.05
C HIS A 186 -13.53 -14.88 17.48
N ASP A 187 -12.69 -15.11 18.50
CA ASP A 187 -13.03 -14.78 19.89
C ASP A 187 -13.26 -13.27 20.05
N TRP A 188 -12.37 -12.45 19.47
CA TRP A 188 -12.52 -10.99 19.43
C TRP A 188 -13.77 -10.56 18.67
N LEU A 189 -14.05 -11.15 17.50
CA LEU A 189 -15.24 -10.82 16.71
C LEU A 189 -16.54 -11.15 17.47
N SER A 190 -16.56 -12.26 18.21
CA SER A 190 -17.71 -12.71 19.01
C SER A 190 -17.99 -11.78 20.19
N TYR A 191 -16.98 -11.08 20.71
CA TYR A 191 -17.15 -10.08 21.76
C TYR A 191 -17.88 -8.82 21.25
N LEU A 192 -17.70 -8.46 19.97
CA LEU A 192 -18.34 -7.29 19.38
C LEU A 192 -19.83 -7.46 19.05
N THR A 193 -20.30 -8.71 18.98
CA THR A 193 -21.70 -9.02 18.61
C THR A 193 -22.62 -9.24 19.82
N LYS A 194 -22.12 -9.05 21.04
CA LYS A 194 -22.90 -9.11 22.28
C LYS A 194 -23.33 -7.71 22.71
#